data_AF-A0A813L333-F1
#
_entry.id   AF-A0A813L333-F1
#
_cell.length_a   1.000
_cell.length_b   1.000
_cell.length_c   1.000
_cell.angle_alpha   90.00
_cell.angle_beta   90.00
_cell.angle_gamma   90.00
#
_symmetry.space_group_name_H-M   'P 1'
#
loop_
_entity.id
_entity.type
_entity.pdbx_description
1 polymer ?
#
loop_
_entity_poly.entity_id
_entity_poly.type
_entity_poly.pdbx_seq_one_letter_code
_entity_poly.pdbx_strand_id
1 'polypeptide(L)'
;KEIETMILEYFNSGDEEEFGRCVRELTPLAPEQNAELIRKVMSFAMERTGTECEQALKLLITLCRHEELDPEGIERGFDELYVRMPDLLLDVPDAEEMARSFVVEAKNAKILRSSWPDPEEA
;
A
#
# COMPACT_ATOMS: atom_id res chain seq x y z
N LYS A 1 3.09 9.74 12.03
CA LYS A 1 4.50 10.14 12.25
C LYS A 1 5.45 8.95 12.15
N GLU A 2 5.43 7.98 13.06
CA GLU A 2 6.37 6.84 13.02
C GLU A 2 6.24 6.00 11.73
N ILE A 3 5.01 5.58 11.39
CA ILE A 3 4.71 4.88 10.13
C ILE A 3 5.16 5.68 8.90
N GLU A 4 4.95 6.99 8.88
CA GLU A 4 5.30 7.83 7.73
C GLU A 4 6.82 7.90 7.55
N THR A 5 7.54 8.08 8.65
CA THR A 5 9.01 8.09 8.63
C THR A 5 9.56 6.77 8.11
N MET A 6 9.06 5.63 8.59
CA MET A 6 9.47 4.32 8.09
C MET A 6 9.24 4.17 6.59
N ILE A 7 8.08 4.60 6.07
CA ILE A 7 7.75 4.47 4.64
C ILE A 7 8.70 5.33 3.79
N LEU A 8 8.96 6.56 4.22
CA LEU A 8 9.86 7.45 3.51
C LEU A 8 11.31 6.96 3.56
N GLU A 9 11.75 6.38 4.68
CA GLU A 9 13.05 5.73 4.80
C GLU A 9 13.17 4.54 3.84
N TYR A 10 12.12 3.71 3.75
CA TYR A 10 12.06 2.62 2.78
C TYR A 10 12.20 3.10 1.33
N PHE A 11 11.46 4.14 0.91
CA PHE A 11 11.60 4.65 -0.46
C PHE A 11 13.00 5.19 -0.76
N ASN A 12 13.75 5.62 0.26
CA ASN A 12 15.14 6.05 0.09
C ASN A 12 16.14 4.90 0.11
N SER A 13 15.91 3.86 0.93
CA SER A 13 16.86 2.75 1.13
C SER A 13 16.60 1.56 0.21
N GLY A 14 15.34 1.29 -0.14
CA GLY A 14 14.88 0.08 -0.81
C GLY A 14 15.00 -1.19 0.05
N ASP A 15 15.16 -1.07 1.37
CA ASP A 15 15.40 -2.19 2.28
C ASP A 15 14.07 -2.77 2.83
N GLU A 16 13.56 -3.81 2.18
CA GLU A 16 12.33 -4.48 2.62
C GLU A 16 12.50 -5.25 3.94
N GLU A 17 13.69 -5.80 4.22
CA GLU A 17 13.95 -6.59 5.43
C GLU A 17 13.97 -5.70 6.67
N GLU A 18 14.60 -4.53 6.57
CA GLU A 18 14.61 -3.52 7.61
C GLU A 18 13.20 -3.01 7.89
N PHE A 19 12.44 -2.68 6.84
CA PHE A 19 11.06 -2.22 7.00
C PHE A 19 10.18 -3.28 7.68
N GLY A 20 10.26 -4.53 7.23
CA GLY A 20 9.55 -5.65 7.85
C GLY A 20 9.94 -5.85 9.32
N ARG A 21 11.22 -5.65 9.67
CA ARG A 21 11.67 -5.66 11.06
C ARG A 21 10.99 -4.56 11.87
N CYS A 22 10.98 -3.33 11.39
CA CYS A 22 10.31 -2.22 12.06
C CYS A 22 8.80 -2.49 12.22
N VAL A 23 8.13 -3.05 11.21
CA VAL A 23 6.71 -3.46 11.32
C VAL A 23 6.54 -4.51 12.42
N ARG A 24 7.38 -5.53 12.48
CA ARG A 24 7.34 -6.57 13.53
C ARG A 24 7.64 -6.04 14.94
N GLU A 25 8.39 -4.97 15.08
CA GLU A 25 8.63 -4.33 16.38
C GLU A 25 7.42 -3.51 16.84
N LEU A 26 6.60 -3.03 15.90
CA LEU A 26 5.36 -2.32 16.16
C LEU A 26 4.14 -3.25 16.30
N THR A 27 4.28 -4.55 16.04
CA THR A 27 3.16 -5.50 16.14
C THR A 27 2.84 -5.88 17.60
N PRO A 28 1.56 -6.23 17.90
CA PRO A 28 0.43 -6.33 16.99
C PRO A 28 -0.11 -4.95 16.57
N LEU A 29 -0.23 -4.73 15.27
CA LEU A 29 -0.92 -3.55 14.74
C LEU A 29 -2.43 -3.75 14.90
N ALA A 30 -3.15 -2.71 15.34
CA ALA A 30 -4.60 -2.71 15.24
C ALA A 30 -5.03 -2.77 13.75
N PRO A 31 -6.20 -3.34 13.42
CA PRO A 31 -6.68 -3.41 12.03
C PRO A 31 -6.67 -2.05 11.31
N GLU A 32 -7.01 -0.98 12.04
CA GLU A 32 -6.96 0.41 11.57
C GLU A 32 -5.55 0.83 11.17
N GLN A 33 -4.54 0.47 11.96
CA GLN A 33 -3.14 0.83 11.71
C GLN A 33 -2.57 0.03 10.55
N ASN A 34 -3.02 -1.22 10.36
CA ASN A 34 -2.64 -2.05 9.23
C ASN A 34 -3.14 -1.44 7.91
N ALA A 35 -4.44 -1.12 7.85
CA ALA A 35 -5.03 -0.44 6.70
C ALA A 35 -4.39 0.94 6.44
N GLU A 36 -4.12 1.72 7.50
CA GLU A 36 -3.45 3.02 7.38
C GLU A 36 -2.04 2.89 6.78
N LEU A 37 -1.25 1.91 7.24
CA LEU A 37 0.09 1.62 6.73
C LEU A 37 0.03 1.34 5.23
N ILE A 38 -0.84 0.41 4.81
CA ILE A 38 -0.98 -0.03 3.41
C ILE A 38 -1.41 1.12 2.52
N ARG A 39 -2.44 1.87 2.94
CA ARG A 39 -2.89 3.06 2.22
C ARG A 39 -1.79 4.11 2.09
N LYS A 40 -1.03 4.39 3.17
CA LYS A 40 0.06 5.38 3.12
C LYS A 40 1.20 4.95 2.20
N VAL A 41 1.56 3.68 2.20
CA VAL A 41 2.56 3.13 1.26
C VAL A 41 2.12 3.42 -0.18
N MET A 42 0.86 3.15 -0.53
CA MET A 42 0.34 3.43 -1.86
C MET A 42 0.27 4.93 -2.17
N SER A 43 -0.33 5.74 -1.28
CA SER A 43 -0.46 7.20 -1.50
C SER A 43 0.90 7.88 -1.67
N PHE A 44 1.87 7.59 -0.80
CA PHE A 44 3.20 8.20 -0.89
C PHE A 44 3.99 7.75 -2.11
N ALA A 45 3.75 6.54 -2.62
CA ALA A 45 4.32 6.12 -3.90
C ALA A 45 3.71 6.88 -5.09
N MET A 46 2.38 7.07 -5.08
CA MET A 46 1.65 7.77 -6.15
C MET A 46 2.00 9.25 -6.24
N GLU A 47 2.28 9.90 -5.10
CA GLU A 47 2.73 11.30 -5.02
C GLU A 47 4.16 11.51 -5.57
N ARG A 48 4.86 10.44 -5.97
CA ARG A 48 6.26 10.46 -6.44
C ARG A 48 6.38 10.09 -7.92
N THR A 49 7.61 9.89 -8.40
CA THR A 49 7.94 9.81 -9.83
C THR A 49 7.59 8.47 -10.50
N GLY A 50 6.62 7.72 -9.99
CA GLY A 50 6.14 6.44 -10.54
C GLY A 50 7.00 5.22 -10.22
N THR A 51 8.32 5.36 -10.10
CA THR A 51 9.24 4.28 -9.68
C THR A 51 8.91 3.71 -8.31
N GLU A 52 8.41 4.56 -7.42
CA GLU A 52 8.04 4.19 -6.06
C GLU A 52 6.75 3.34 -6.02
N CYS A 53 5.92 3.34 -7.05
CA CYS A 53 4.75 2.45 -7.12
C CYS A 53 5.18 0.98 -7.23
N GLU A 54 6.21 0.70 -8.01
CA GLU A 54 6.79 -0.64 -8.11
C GLU A 54 7.42 -1.08 -6.77
N GLN A 55 8.13 -0.15 -6.10
CA GLN A 55 8.70 -0.40 -4.77
C GLN A 55 7.59 -0.67 -3.74
N ALA A 56 6.53 0.13 -3.72
CA ALA A 56 5.38 -0.05 -2.85
C ALA A 56 4.73 -1.43 -3.06
N LEU A 57 4.50 -1.84 -4.31
CA LEU A 57 3.99 -3.19 -4.62
C LEU A 57 4.93 -4.28 -4.09
N LYS A 58 6.23 -4.16 -4.36
CA LYS A 58 7.24 -5.12 -3.90
C LYS A 58 7.24 -5.24 -2.38
N LEU A 59 7.15 -4.11 -1.67
CA LEU A 59 7.06 -4.07 -0.22
C LEU A 59 5.80 -4.79 0.27
N LEU A 60 4.62 -4.38 -0.19
CA LEU A 60 3.34 -4.97 0.24
C LEU A 60 3.32 -6.50 0.01
N ILE A 61 3.81 -6.96 -1.14
CA ILE A 61 3.93 -8.39 -1.45
C ILE A 61 4.88 -9.09 -0.47
N THR A 62 6.01 -8.47 -0.14
CA THR A 62 6.99 -9.02 0.80
C THR A 62 6.40 -9.15 2.19
N LEU A 63 5.80 -8.08 2.72
CA LEU A 63 5.20 -8.09 4.06
C LEU A 63 4.04 -9.10 4.16
N CYS A 64 3.18 -9.20 3.14
CA CYS A 64 2.13 -10.22 3.10
C CYS A 64 2.70 -11.65 3.11
N ARG A 65 3.78 -11.91 2.36
CA ARG A 65 4.42 -13.24 2.32
C ARG A 65 5.08 -13.62 3.64
N HIS A 66 5.51 -12.63 4.42
CA HIS A 66 6.06 -12.83 5.75
C HIS A 66 5.01 -12.84 6.86
N GLU A 67 3.72 -12.79 6.51
CA GLU A 67 2.59 -12.75 7.46
C GLU A 67 2.64 -11.53 8.39
N GLU A 68 3.28 -10.45 7.93
CA GLU A 68 3.40 -9.17 8.67
C GLU A 68 2.19 -8.26 8.42
N LEU A 69 1.41 -8.53 7.36
CA LEU A 69 0.14 -7.88 7.03
C LEU A 69 -0.99 -8.91 7.00
N ASP A 70 -2.15 -8.51 7.52
CA ASP A 70 -3.38 -9.30 7.49
C ASP A 70 -4.12 -9.08 6.16
N PRO A 71 -4.61 -10.13 5.47
CA PRO A 71 -5.41 -9.99 4.26
C PRO A 71 -6.60 -9.02 4.38
N GLU A 72 -7.28 -8.96 5.53
CA GLU A 72 -8.36 -7.99 5.76
C GLU A 72 -7.82 -6.54 5.78
N GLY A 73 -6.61 -6.34 6.32
CA GLY A 73 -5.91 -5.06 6.29
C GLY A 73 -5.55 -4.61 4.88
N ILE A 74 -5.18 -5.53 4.00
CA ILE A 74 -4.93 -5.25 2.57
C ILE A 74 -6.18 -4.72 1.90
N GLU A 75 -7.29 -5.47 1.94
CA GLU A 75 -8.54 -5.04 1.32
C GLU A 75 -8.98 -3.66 1.84
N ARG A 76 -8.93 -3.46 3.15
CA ARG A 76 -9.31 -2.20 3.78
C ARG A 76 -8.36 -1.06 3.41
N GLY A 77 -7.06 -1.32 3.27
CA GLY A 77 -6.08 -0.34 2.79
C GLY A 77 -6.38 0.13 1.36
N PHE A 78 -6.83 -0.78 0.49
CA PHE A 78 -7.34 -0.44 -0.84
C PHE A 78 -8.63 0.37 -0.75
N ASP A 79 -9.61 -0.05 0.07
CA ASP A 79 -10.86 0.69 0.25
C ASP A 79 -10.59 2.14 0.73
N GLU A 80 -9.71 2.32 1.72
CA GLU A 80 -9.34 3.63 2.23
C GLU A 80 -8.55 4.49 1.21
N LEU A 81 -7.82 3.86 0.28
CA LEU A 81 -7.16 4.57 -0.83
C LEU A 81 -8.23 5.18 -1.76
N TYR A 82 -9.24 4.41 -2.15
CA TYR A 82 -10.32 4.89 -3.02
C TYR A 82 -11.19 5.94 -2.34
N VAL A 83 -11.46 5.82 -1.03
CA VAL A 83 -12.13 6.87 -0.26
C VAL A 83 -11.38 8.21 -0.34
N ARG A 84 -10.04 8.19 -0.42
CA ARG A 84 -9.19 9.38 -0.55
C ARG A 84 -8.86 9.77 -1.98
N MET A 85 -9.34 9.03 -2.98
CA MET A 85 -9.03 9.29 -4.38
C MET A 85 -9.35 10.72 -4.84
N PRO A 86 -10.50 11.34 -4.46
CA PRO A 86 -10.80 12.71 -4.87
C PRO A 86 -9.75 13.73 -4.40
N ASP A 87 -9.17 13.52 -3.21
CA ASP A 87 -8.12 14.39 -2.68
C ASP A 87 -6.78 14.11 -3.37
N LEU A 88 -6.43 12.84 -3.60
CA LEU A 88 -5.20 12.44 -4.31
C LEU A 88 -5.14 12.99 -5.74
N LEU A 89 -6.29 13.03 -6.44
CA LEU A 89 -6.39 13.60 -7.79
C LEU A 89 -6.07 15.09 -7.86
N LEU A 90 -6.13 15.83 -6.73
CA LEU A 90 -5.74 17.24 -6.70
C LEU A 90 -4.24 17.42 -6.90
N ASP A 91 -3.44 16.48 -6.41
CA ASP A 91 -1.98 16.51 -6.45
C ASP A 91 -1.40 15.62 -7.56
N VAL A 92 -2.07 14.50 -7.87
CA VAL A 92 -1.62 13.47 -8.80
C VAL A 92 -2.73 13.21 -9.84
N PRO A 93 -2.67 13.85 -11.03
CA PRO A 93 -3.71 13.71 -12.05
C PRO A 93 -3.95 12.26 -12.52
N ASP A 94 -2.92 11.43 -12.48
CA ASP A 94 -2.96 10.03 -12.93
C ASP A 94 -3.23 9.04 -11.78
N ALA A 95 -3.67 9.52 -10.61
CA ALA A 95 -3.85 8.72 -9.39
C ALA A 95 -4.75 7.49 -9.60
N GLU A 96 -5.85 7.64 -10.33
CA GLU A 96 -6.74 6.52 -10.61
C GLU A 96 -6.08 5.42 -11.46
N GLU A 97 -5.24 5.80 -12.44
CA GLU A 97 -4.52 4.84 -13.28
C GLU A 97 -3.48 4.07 -12.45
N MET A 98 -2.76 4.78 -11.57
CA MET A 98 -1.82 4.16 -10.65
C MET A 98 -2.53 3.21 -9.67
N ALA A 99 -3.67 3.62 -9.10
CA ALA A 99 -4.46 2.77 -8.21
C ALA A 99 -5.04 1.53 -8.93
N ARG A 100 -5.46 1.67 -10.20
CA ARG A 100 -5.83 0.54 -11.06
C ARG A 100 -4.68 -0.44 -11.22
N SER A 101 -3.48 0.07 -11.48
CA SER A 101 -2.27 -0.76 -11.59
C SER A 101 -1.98 -1.51 -10.27
N PHE A 102 -2.09 -0.84 -9.12
CA PHE A 102 -1.96 -1.50 -7.81
C PHE A 102 -2.93 -2.67 -7.65
N VAL A 103 -4.21 -2.49 -8.02
CA VAL A 103 -5.24 -3.55 -7.91
C VAL A 103 -4.88 -4.75 -8.78
N VAL A 104 -4.50 -4.53 -10.04
CA VAL A 104 -4.13 -5.59 -10.99
C VAL A 104 -2.93 -6.38 -10.47
N GLU A 105 -1.87 -5.69 -10.05
CA GLU A 105 -0.65 -6.35 -9.58
C GLU A 105 -0.86 -7.05 -8.23
N ALA A 106 -1.65 -6.48 -7.33
CA ALA A 106 -2.00 -7.11 -6.06
C ALA A 106 -2.83 -8.41 -6.25
N LYS A 107 -3.77 -8.41 -7.22
CA LYS A 107 -4.52 -9.62 -7.62
C LYS A 107 -3.59 -10.66 -8.24
N ASN A 108 -2.69 -10.26 -9.15
CA ASN A 108 -1.71 -11.15 -9.77
C ASN A 108 -0.76 -11.79 -8.74
N ALA A 109 -0.35 -11.01 -7.74
CA ALA A 109 0.49 -11.47 -6.64
C ALA A 109 -0.26 -12.29 -5.59
N LYS A 110 -1.58 -12.42 -5.71
CA LYS A 110 -2.48 -13.14 -4.78
C LYS A 110 -2.48 -12.57 -3.36
N ILE A 111 -2.21 -11.27 -3.22
CA ILE A 111 -2.34 -10.56 -1.94
C ILE A 111 -3.70 -9.85 -1.82
N LEU A 112 -4.36 -9.59 -2.95
CA LEU A 112 -5.74 -9.10 -3.02
C LEU A 112 -6.62 -10.18 -3.66
N ARG A 113 -7.82 -10.41 -3.10
CA ARG A 113 -8.73 -11.44 -3.62
C ARG A 113 -9.26 -11.06 -5.02
N SER A 114 -9.50 -12.07 -5.86
CA SER A 114 -10.02 -11.85 -7.21
C SER A 114 -11.41 -11.22 -7.25
N SER A 115 -12.23 -11.44 -6.21
CA SER A 115 -13.58 -10.88 -6.08
C SER A 115 -13.62 -9.48 -5.45
N TRP A 116 -12.46 -8.87 -5.15
CA TRP A 116 -12.41 -7.46 -4.75
C TRP A 116 -12.78 -6.61 -5.97
N PRO A 117 -13.71 -5.63 -5.84
CA PRO A 117 -14.35 -4.97 -6.98
C PRO A 117 -13.34 -4.28 -7.88
N ASP A 118 -13.54 -4.34 -9.20
CA ASP A 118 -12.70 -3.55 -10.08
C ASP A 118 -13.13 -2.07 -10.00
N PRO A 119 -12.17 -1.13 -9.97
CA PRO A 119 -12.45 0.29 -9.76
C PRO A 119 -13.26 0.98 -10.88
N GLU A 120 -13.57 0.28 -11.98
CA GLU A 120 -14.47 0.78 -13.03
C GLU A 120 -15.97 0.64 -12.68
N GLU A 121 -16.32 -0.09 -11.62
CA GLU A 121 -17.72 -0.40 -11.26
C GLU A 121 -18.29 0.43 -10.08
N ALA A 122 -17.57 1.45 -9.59
CA ALA A 122 -17.98 2.29 -8.45
C ALA A 122 -18.48 3.70 -8.85
#